data_AF-A0A7V2NLV2-F1
#
_entry.id   AF-A0A7V2NLV2-F1
#
_cell.length_a   1.000
_cell.length_b   1.000
_cell.length_c   1.000
_cell.angle_alpha   90.00
_cell.angle_beta   90.00
_cell.angle_gamma   90.00
#
_symmetry.space_group_name_H-M   'P 1'
#
loop_
_entity.id
_entity.type
_entity.pdbx_description
1 polymer ?
#
loop_
_entity_poly.entity_id
_entity_poly.type
_entity_poly.pdbx_seq_one_letter_code
_entity_poly.pdbx_strand_id
1 'polypeptide(L)'
;AIWVGGKNSNARSKPMFHKLVAAGIPNNPPRWPETAAIVKNILRVYQQDARDWERVGDWVERIGWPRFFELTELPFTKYHIDNWRGSRKSLNASTHIRF
;
A
#
# COMPACT_ATOMS: atom_id res chain seq x y z
N ALA A 1 4.61 11.97 -0.47
CA ALA A 1 3.71 10.86 -0.06
C ALA A 1 3.85 9.73 -1.08
N ILE A 2 3.84 8.48 -0.64
CA ILE A 2 3.93 7.31 -1.52
C ILE A 2 2.59 6.59 -1.51
N TRP A 3 2.11 6.25 -2.70
CA TRP A 3 0.85 5.55 -2.92
C TRP A 3 1.08 4.30 -3.77
N VAL A 4 0.39 3.20 -3.46
CA VAL A 4 0.58 1.90 -4.14
C VAL A 4 -0.74 1.17 -4.38
N GLY A 5 -0.70 0.15 -5.22
CA GLY A 5 -1.82 -0.78 -5.44
C GLY A 5 -2.83 -0.36 -6.51
N GLY A 6 -2.61 0.76 -7.21
CA GLY A 6 -3.48 1.20 -8.29
C GLY A 6 -3.26 0.40 -9.59
N LYS A 7 -4.31 0.25 -10.40
CA LYS A 7 -4.22 -0.31 -11.76
C LYS A 7 -5.36 0.14 -12.67
N ASN A 8 -5.08 0.20 -13.97
CA ASN A 8 -6.07 0.55 -15.00
C ASN A 8 -6.58 -0.63 -15.84
N SER A 9 -5.84 -1.74 -15.91
CA SER A 9 -6.22 -2.88 -16.73
C SER A 9 -7.30 -3.74 -16.06
N ASN A 10 -8.15 -4.38 -16.87
CA ASN A 10 -9.18 -5.33 -16.42
C ASN A 10 -8.67 -6.78 -16.26
N ALA A 11 -7.38 -7.04 -16.48
CA ALA A 11 -6.83 -8.39 -16.34
C ALA A 11 -6.91 -8.87 -14.87
N ARG A 12 -7.52 -10.05 -14.67
CA ARG A 12 -7.72 -10.80 -13.40
C ARG A 12 -8.59 -10.13 -12.35
N SER A 13 -8.40 -8.84 -12.08
CA SER A 13 -9.25 -8.06 -11.17
C SER A 13 -9.54 -6.69 -11.77
N LYS A 14 -10.57 -6.01 -11.24
CA LYS A 14 -11.04 -4.71 -11.72
C LYS A 14 -9.99 -3.60 -11.55
N PRO A 15 -10.10 -2.49 -12.29
CA PRO A 15 -9.29 -1.30 -12.04
C PRO A 15 -9.44 -0.82 -10.59
N MET A 16 -8.33 -0.36 -10.00
CA MET A 16 -8.26 0.03 -8.59
C MET A 16 -7.50 1.35 -8.44
N PHE A 17 -7.93 2.15 -7.47
CA PHE A 17 -7.16 3.31 -7.03
C PHE A 17 -6.01 2.91 -6.13
N HIS A 18 -4.93 3.68 -6.21
CA HIS A 18 -3.81 3.55 -5.29
C HIS A 18 -4.21 4.01 -3.88
N LYS A 19 -3.59 3.44 -2.84
CA LYS A 19 -3.77 3.84 -1.43
C LYS A 19 -2.47 4.37 -0.85
N LEU A 20 -2.59 5.32 0.06
CA LEU A 20 -1.47 5.94 0.75
C LEU A 20 -0.78 4.90 1.63
N VAL A 21 0.56 4.84 1.58
CA VAL A 21 1.37 3.93 2.41
C VAL A 21 2.54 4.60 3.12
N ALA A 22 2.91 5.82 2.71
CA ALA A 22 3.86 6.63 3.45
C ALA A 22 3.49 8.11 3.32
N ALA A 23 3.25 8.75 4.47
CA ALA A 23 2.92 10.16 4.60
C ALA A 23 4.11 10.96 5.16
N GLY A 24 4.17 12.26 4.86
CA GLY A 24 5.10 13.18 5.53
C GLY A 24 6.60 13.01 5.23
N ILE A 25 6.97 12.42 4.09
CA ILE A 25 8.38 12.25 3.70
C ILE A 25 9.01 13.62 3.39
N PRO A 26 10.21 13.95 3.94
CA PRO A 26 10.87 15.23 3.69
C PRO A 26 11.37 15.37 2.25
N ASN A 27 11.45 16.62 1.78
CA ASN A 27 12.05 16.93 0.48
C ASN A 27 13.56 17.14 0.64
N ASN A 28 14.35 16.17 0.16
CA ASN A 28 15.82 16.20 0.20
C ASN A 28 16.42 16.13 -1.23
N PRO A 29 16.42 17.25 -1.98
CA PRO A 29 17.11 17.33 -3.26
C PRO A 29 18.63 17.09 -3.12
N PRO A 30 19.33 16.58 -4.14
CA PRO A 30 18.85 16.26 -5.49
C PRO A 30 18.45 14.79 -5.68
N ARG A 31 18.51 13.96 -4.63
CA ARG A 31 18.37 12.49 -4.78
C ARG A 31 17.25 11.85 -3.97
N TRP A 32 16.64 12.55 -3.01
CA TRP A 32 15.54 12.05 -2.17
C TRP A 32 15.78 10.62 -1.64
N PRO A 33 16.88 10.41 -0.88
CA PRO A 33 17.29 9.06 -0.46
C PRO A 33 16.21 8.34 0.36
N GLU A 34 15.42 9.06 1.16
CA GLU A 34 14.35 8.52 2.00
C GLU A 34 13.23 7.94 1.15
N THR A 35 12.75 8.68 0.15
CA THR A 35 11.72 8.21 -0.79
C THR A 35 12.22 6.99 -1.56
N ALA A 36 13.46 7.05 -2.07
CA ALA A 36 14.06 5.96 -2.82
C ALA A 36 14.20 4.69 -1.99
N ALA A 37 14.62 4.80 -0.73
CA ALA A 37 14.73 3.67 0.19
C ALA A 37 13.37 3.00 0.43
N ILE A 38 12.32 3.78 0.69
CA ILE A 38 10.96 3.25 0.91
C ILE A 38 10.45 2.53 -0.34
N VAL A 39 10.56 3.15 -1.52
CA VAL A 39 10.10 2.54 -2.78
C VAL A 39 10.85 1.24 -3.07
N LYS A 40 12.19 1.23 -2.91
CA LYS A 40 12.99 0.02 -3.09
C LYS A 40 12.61 -1.09 -2.12
N ASN A 41 12.33 -0.75 -0.86
CA ASN A 41 11.90 -1.73 0.12
C ASN A 41 10.57 -2.38 -0.27
N ILE A 42 9.57 -1.58 -0.65
CA ILE A 42 8.26 -2.09 -1.11
C ILE A 42 8.43 -3.03 -2.30
N LEU A 43 9.23 -2.63 -3.31
CA LEU A 43 9.46 -3.46 -4.50
C LEU A 43 10.18 -4.78 -4.16
N ARG A 44 11.16 -4.75 -3.25
CA ARG A 44 11.88 -5.94 -2.79
C ARG A 44 10.94 -6.92 -2.09
N VAL A 45 10.12 -6.44 -1.15
CA VAL A 45 9.17 -7.27 -0.40
C VAL A 45 8.11 -7.84 -1.34
N TYR A 46 7.58 -7.01 -2.25
CA TYR A 46 6.64 -7.46 -3.27
C TYR A 46 7.24 -8.59 -4.13
N GLN A 47 8.47 -8.43 -4.62
CA GLN A 47 9.14 -9.47 -5.41
C GLN A 47 9.31 -10.79 -4.64
N GLN A 48 9.48 -10.74 -3.32
CA GLN A 48 9.72 -11.92 -2.49
C GLN A 48 8.43 -12.68 -2.10
N ASP A 49 7.31 -11.98 -1.91
CA ASP A 49 6.05 -12.58 -1.41
C ASP A 49 4.92 -12.67 -2.47
N ALA A 50 5.00 -11.90 -3.55
CA ALA A 50 4.00 -11.93 -4.61
C ALA A 50 4.08 -13.23 -5.42
N ARG A 51 2.92 -13.69 -5.88
CA ARG A 51 2.79 -14.86 -6.75
C ARG A 51 2.79 -14.43 -8.21
N ASP A 52 3.06 -15.38 -9.10
CA ASP A 52 3.00 -15.16 -10.53
C ASP A 52 1.69 -14.48 -10.94
N TRP A 53 1.83 -13.45 -11.79
CA TRP A 53 0.74 -12.66 -12.34
C TRP A 53 -0.03 -11.79 -11.34
N GLU A 54 0.36 -11.75 -10.06
CA GLU A 54 -0.15 -10.73 -9.14
C GLU A 54 0.44 -9.37 -9.51
N ARG A 55 -0.35 -8.31 -9.35
CA ARG A 55 0.17 -6.94 -9.23
C ARG A 55 0.26 -6.58 -7.76
N VAL A 56 0.93 -5.47 -7.45
CA VAL A 56 1.02 -4.95 -6.06
C VAL A 56 -0.35 -4.86 -5.38
N GLY A 57 -1.38 -4.37 -6.10
CA GLY A 57 -2.75 -4.30 -5.56
C GLY A 57 -3.35 -5.67 -5.28
N ASP A 58 -3.20 -6.62 -6.20
CA ASP A 58 -3.74 -7.99 -6.06
C ASP A 58 -3.03 -8.73 -4.91
N TRP A 59 -1.71 -8.54 -4.80
CA TRP A 59 -0.90 -9.03 -3.69
C TRP A 59 -1.41 -8.51 -2.35
N VAL A 60 -1.59 -7.19 -2.21
CA VAL A 60 -2.08 -6.58 -0.98
C VAL A 60 -3.50 -7.02 -0.64
N GLU A 61 -4.39 -7.21 -1.63
CA GLU A 61 -5.73 -7.75 -1.38
C GLU A 61 -5.68 -9.20 -0.83
N ARG A 62 -4.73 -10.02 -1.27
CA ARG A 62 -4.53 -11.38 -0.76
C ARG A 62 -4.00 -11.41 0.67
N ILE A 63 -2.91 -10.68 0.94
CA ILE A 63 -2.25 -10.72 2.27
C ILE A 63 -2.96 -9.84 3.30
N GLY A 64 -3.66 -8.81 2.85
CA GLY A 64 -4.26 -7.77 3.68
C GLY A 64 -3.30 -6.65 4.01
N TRP A 65 -3.85 -5.45 4.25
CA TRP A 65 -3.07 -4.26 4.62
C TRP A 65 -2.24 -4.42 5.90
N PRO A 66 -2.72 -5.04 7.00
CA PRO A 66 -1.89 -5.26 8.19
C PRO A 66 -0.59 -6.00 7.87
N ARG A 67 -0.70 -7.09 7.10
CA ARG A 67 0.46 -7.88 6.68
C ARG A 67 1.41 -7.11 5.75
N PHE A 68 0.87 -6.25 4.88
CA PHE A 68 1.70 -5.37 4.06
C PHE A 68 2.58 -4.44 4.91
N PHE A 69 2.00 -3.80 5.93
CA PHE A 69 2.75 -2.89 6.81
C PHE A 69 3.76 -3.65 7.68
N GLU A 70 3.44 -4.87 8.13
CA GLU A 70 4.41 -5.75 8.81
C GLU A 70 5.60 -6.10 7.91
N LEU A 71 5.35 -6.60 6.69
CA LEU A 71 6.40 -7.07 5.79
C LEU A 71 7.29 -5.95 5.27
N THR A 72 6.73 -4.74 5.11
CA THR A 72 7.46 -3.57 4.64
C THR A 72 8.07 -2.75 5.78
N GLU A 73 7.81 -3.12 7.04
CA GLU A 73 8.26 -2.40 8.23
C GLU A 73 7.89 -0.90 8.21
N LEU A 74 6.81 -0.55 7.51
CA LEU A 74 6.33 0.82 7.40
C LEU A 74 5.39 1.15 8.56
N PRO A 75 5.51 2.33 9.18
CA PRO A 75 4.62 2.70 10.27
C PRO A 75 3.22 3.02 9.76
N PHE A 76 2.22 2.28 10.26
CA PHE A 76 0.82 2.65 10.06
C PHE A 76 0.43 3.80 10.99
N THR A 77 0.26 4.99 10.42
CA THR A 77 -0.12 6.21 11.15
C THR A 77 -1.56 6.64 10.86
N LYS A 78 -2.09 7.58 11.66
CA LYS A 78 -3.44 8.15 11.48
C LYS A 78 -3.72 8.70 10.08
N TYR A 79 -2.67 9.11 9.34
CA TYR A 79 -2.80 9.66 8.00
C TYR A 79 -3.25 8.64 6.94
N HIS A 80 -3.13 7.34 7.24
CA HIS A 80 -3.59 6.28 6.34
C HIS A 80 -5.10 6.03 6.44
N ILE A 81 -5.75 6.55 7.48
CA ILE A 81 -7.20 6.45 7.67
C ILE A 81 -7.85 7.60 6.92
N ASP A 82 -8.65 7.27 5.90
CA ASP A 82 -9.37 8.27 5.12
C ASP A 82 -10.46 8.93 6.00
N ASN A 83 -10.35 10.25 6.17
CA ASN A 83 -11.25 11.08 6.95
C ASN A 83 -12.17 11.96 6.10
N TRP A 84 -12.17 11.78 4.77
CA TRP A 84 -13.07 12.51 3.89
C TRP A 84 -14.52 12.12 4.15
N ARG A 85 -15.47 13.07 3.97
CA ARG A 85 -16.88 12.90 4.38
C ARG A 85 -17.55 11.62 3.83
N GLY A 86 -17.16 11.16 2.63
CA GLY A 86 -17.69 9.95 2.00
C GLY A 86 -16.87 8.68 2.23
N SER A 87 -15.80 8.72 3.03
CA SER A 87 -14.83 7.63 3.16
C SER A 87 -15.29 6.46 4.02
N ARG A 88 -16.43 6.55 4.70
CA ARG A 88 -16.87 5.52 5.68
C ARG A 88 -16.82 4.08 5.14
N LYS A 89 -17.05 3.89 3.83
CA LYS A 89 -16.99 2.58 3.16
C LYS A 89 -15.57 2.00 3.02
N SER A 90 -14.53 2.80 3.21
CA SER A 90 -13.13 2.34 3.18
C SER A 90 -12.67 1.72 4.49
N LEU A 91 -13.43 1.90 5.58
CA LEU A 91 -13.12 1.33 6.88
C LEU A 91 -13.56 -0.14 6.94
N ASN A 92 -12.86 -0.94 7.75
CA ASN A 92 -13.26 -2.32 7.97
C ASN A 92 -14.55 -2.36 8.81
N ALA A 93 -15.64 -2.86 8.22
CA ALA A 93 -16.92 -3.07 8.89
C ALA A 93 -17.17 -4.57 9.18
N SER A 94 -16.11 -5.36 9.30
CA SER A 94 -16.14 -6.81 9.51
C SER A 94 -15.23 -7.24 10.65
N THR A 95 -15.55 -8.37 11.28
CA THR A 95 -14.73 -9.03 12.31
C THR A 95 -13.59 -9.86 11.71
N HIS A 96 -13.51 -10.00 10.39
CA HIS A 96 -12.41 -10.68 9.71
C HIS A 96 -11.13 -9.85 9.77
N ILE A 97 -10.35 -10.04 10.83
CA ILE A 97 -9.03 -9.44 11.03
C ILE A 97 -7.99 -10.55 11.25
N ARG A 98 -6.74 -10.28 10.88
CA ARG A 98 -5.58 -11.13 11.15
C ARG A 98 -4.76 -10.45 12.24
N PHE A 99 -4.19 -11.25 13.14
CA PHE A 99 -3.35 -10.81 14.27
C PHE A 99 -1.89 -11.15 14.02
#